data_AF-A0A924P9Q6-F1
#
_entry.id   AF-A0A924P9Q6-F1
#
_cell.length_a   1.000
_cell.length_b   1.000
_cell.length_c   1.000
_cell.angle_alpha   90.00
_cell.angle_beta   90.00
_cell.angle_gamma   90.00
#
_symmetry.space_group_name_H-M   'P 1'
#
loop_
_entity.id
_entity.type
_entity.pdbx_description
1 polymer ?
#
loop_
_entity_poly.entity_id
_entity_poly.type
_entity_poly.pdbx_seq_one_letter_code
_entity_poly.pdbx_strand_id
1 'polypeptide(L)'
;MSDRNFDDCLAVSTPYGALPEKGVFMPFRFTLTTGFSPRPRGQLASISALLAAVSLTACDGPTSSDVAALPSSPLSPTAPGAPSSVARNHTTDVMLYNGSGAWQTEVTSLQSIFKAHGLSYTLVNESDLNSMTLEELTQFGLLLFPGGAGGTMGSVTSSATHARLREAVQIRGVSYLGFCAGSFVAAAPAPASGKDVSYGFGVIDAPVMDYYSLENTTDFAMTMETFADGTKRDLVWYGGPVTPNVAGGVIAKYPDGTPAITQMRSGNGFVIVSGPHPAAPQNVRDSFGVTDSDGLDLDIAFNLIDSALHARPMAAF
;
A
#
# COMPACT_ATOMS: atom_id res chain seq x y z
N MET A 1 -8.51 -4.49 24.34
CA MET A 1 -9.96 -4.21 24.44
C MET A 1 -10.17 -2.90 25.16
N SER A 2 -10.29 -1.82 24.38
CA SER A 2 -11.16 -0.69 24.68
C SER A 2 -11.45 -0.02 23.34
N ASP A 3 -12.70 -0.11 22.93
CA ASP A 3 -13.26 0.43 21.70
C ASP A 3 -12.94 1.92 21.56
N ARG A 4 -12.32 2.29 20.44
CA ARG A 4 -12.50 3.62 19.87
C ARG A 4 -13.43 3.43 18.68
N ASN A 5 -14.65 3.94 18.81
CA ASN A 5 -15.66 3.96 17.77
C ASN A 5 -15.08 4.58 16.49
N PHE A 6 -15.29 3.87 15.39
CA PHE A 6 -14.77 4.14 14.06
C PHE A 6 -15.54 5.26 13.33
N ASP A 7 -16.58 5.82 13.96
CA ASP A 7 -17.50 6.81 13.38
C ASP A 7 -16.95 8.25 13.37
N ASP A 8 -15.91 8.56 14.15
CA ASP A 8 -15.47 9.96 14.34
C ASP A 8 -14.66 10.55 13.17
N CYS A 9 -14.34 9.77 12.12
CA CYS A 9 -13.76 10.28 10.87
C CYS A 9 -14.71 10.21 9.66
N LEU A 10 -15.97 9.77 9.84
CA LEU A 10 -16.99 9.72 8.79
C LEU A 10 -17.77 11.03 8.63
N ALA A 11 -17.40 12.10 9.34
CA ALA A 11 -18.09 13.39 9.30
C ALA A 11 -17.18 14.55 8.87
N VAL A 12 -16.53 14.45 7.70
CA VAL A 12 -16.20 15.63 6.89
C VAL A 12 -16.68 15.40 5.47
N SER A 13 -17.99 15.25 5.32
CA SER A 13 -18.66 15.50 4.04
C SER A 13 -18.83 17.01 3.91
N THR A 14 -17.90 17.67 3.22
CA THR A 14 -18.22 18.94 2.56
C THR A 14 -18.43 18.65 1.08
N PRO A 15 -19.55 19.08 0.49
CA PRO A 15 -19.71 19.01 -0.96
C PRO A 15 -18.73 20.00 -1.58
N TYR A 16 -17.84 19.54 -2.46
CA TYR A 16 -17.03 20.41 -3.31
C TYR A 16 -17.95 21.14 -4.30
N GLY A 17 -18.50 22.27 -3.84
CA GLY A 17 -19.10 23.32 -4.64
C GLY A 17 -18.14 24.51 -4.73
N ALA A 18 -18.11 25.11 -5.91
CA ALA A 18 -17.37 26.31 -6.32
C ALA A 18 -16.82 27.25 -5.21
N LEU A 19 -15.54 27.61 -5.35
CA LEU A 19 -14.87 28.68 -4.60
C LEU A 19 -15.64 30.02 -4.67
N PRO A 20 -15.74 30.78 -3.56
CA PRO A 20 -15.90 32.21 -3.62
C PRO A 20 -14.67 32.97 -3.13
N GLU A 21 -14.60 34.21 -3.61
CA GLU A 21 -13.51 35.17 -3.47
C GLU A 21 -13.19 35.60 -2.02
N LYS A 22 -11.92 35.98 -1.85
CA LYS A 22 -11.29 36.84 -0.83
C LYS A 22 -12.20 37.40 0.28
N GLY A 23 -11.89 37.06 1.53
CA GLY A 23 -12.37 37.82 2.69
C GLY A 23 -11.83 37.35 4.04
N VAL A 24 -10.89 38.14 4.59
CA VAL A 24 -10.65 38.44 6.03
C VAL A 24 -10.63 37.29 7.04
N PHE A 25 -9.41 37.01 7.55
CA PHE A 25 -9.10 36.11 8.65
C PHE A 25 -9.39 36.78 10.02
N MET A 26 -10.14 36.10 10.91
CA MET A 26 -10.19 36.40 12.35
C MET A 26 -9.96 35.11 13.15
N PRO A 27 -9.15 35.13 14.22
CA PRO A 27 -8.81 33.93 14.97
C PRO A 27 -9.85 33.62 16.06
N PHE A 28 -10.38 32.39 16.08
CA PHE A 28 -11.11 31.86 17.23
C PHE A 28 -10.14 31.10 18.15
N ARG A 29 -9.99 31.59 19.39
CA ARG A 29 -9.35 30.87 20.51
C ARG A 29 -10.36 29.89 21.11
N PHE A 30 -9.99 28.61 21.22
CA PHE A 30 -10.66 27.67 22.11
C PHE A 30 -9.85 27.49 23.39
N THR A 31 -10.50 27.72 24.53
CA THR A 31 -9.98 27.48 25.88
C THR A 31 -10.37 26.08 26.29
N LEU A 32 -9.40 25.17 26.47
CA LEU A 32 -9.64 23.85 27.08
C LEU A 32 -9.47 23.95 28.61
N THR A 33 -10.54 23.67 29.35
CA THR A 33 -10.53 23.47 30.79
C THR A 33 -10.00 22.08 31.12
N THR A 34 -8.89 22.02 31.86
CA THR A 34 -8.28 20.78 32.37
C THR A 34 -8.97 20.30 33.65
N GLY A 35 -9.54 19.10 33.63
CA GLY A 35 -10.00 18.38 34.83
C GLY A 35 -9.10 17.18 35.12
N PHE A 36 -8.06 17.38 35.92
CA PHE A 36 -7.17 16.33 36.44
C PHE A 36 -7.75 15.76 37.74
N SER A 37 -7.80 14.43 37.87
CA SER A 37 -8.04 13.72 39.13
C SER A 37 -7.00 12.59 39.28
N PRO A 38 -6.14 12.59 40.31
CA PRO A 38 -5.11 11.57 40.48
C PRO A 38 -5.60 10.42 41.36
N ARG A 39 -5.25 9.18 40.99
CA ARG A 39 -5.31 8.00 41.87
C ARG A 39 -4.00 7.20 41.79
N PRO A 40 -3.70 6.39 42.83
CA PRO A 40 -2.36 6.31 43.39
C PRO A 40 -1.48 5.20 42.81
N ARG A 41 -0.17 5.42 42.99
CA ARG A 41 0.95 4.54 42.66
C ARG A 41 0.85 3.19 43.37
N GLY A 42 0.89 2.10 42.60
CA GLY A 42 1.10 0.73 43.06
C GLY A 42 2.40 0.15 42.49
N GLN A 43 3.39 0.01 43.36
CA GLN A 43 4.53 -0.91 43.42
C GLN A 43 5.08 -1.55 42.12
N LEU A 44 6.36 -1.21 41.86
CA LEU A 44 7.28 -1.94 40.99
C LEU A 44 7.80 -3.20 41.72
N ALA A 45 7.66 -4.37 41.10
CA ALA A 45 8.40 -5.57 41.45
C ALA A 45 9.50 -5.79 40.40
N SER A 46 10.76 -5.57 40.80
CA SER A 46 11.95 -5.98 40.04
C SER A 46 12.04 -7.50 40.02
N ILE A 47 12.04 -8.09 38.82
CA ILE A 47 12.50 -9.47 38.61
C ILE A 47 13.89 -9.37 37.98
N SER A 48 14.90 -9.64 38.81
CA SER A 48 16.27 -9.89 38.39
C SER A 48 16.33 -11.22 37.64
N ALA A 49 16.77 -11.19 36.38
CA ALA A 49 17.12 -12.39 35.63
C ALA A 49 18.65 -12.45 35.45
N LEU A 50 19.21 -13.57 35.91
CA LEU A 50 20.61 -13.99 35.84
C LEU A 50 21.18 -13.89 34.41
N LEU A 51 22.32 -13.19 34.26
CA LEU A 51 23.25 -13.42 33.16
C LEU A 51 24.13 -14.63 33.52
N ALA A 52 24.00 -15.72 32.74
CA ALA A 52 25.01 -16.78 32.70
C ALA A 52 26.01 -16.44 31.59
N ALA A 53 27.21 -16.03 31.99
CA ALA A 53 28.36 -15.89 31.09
C ALA A 53 28.94 -17.29 30.82
N VAL A 54 28.89 -17.74 29.56
CA VAL A 54 29.61 -18.92 29.11
C VAL A 54 30.98 -18.46 28.60
N SER A 55 32.02 -18.80 29.36
CA SER A 55 33.41 -18.62 28.99
C SER A 55 33.81 -19.64 27.92
N LEU A 56 34.22 -19.18 26.74
CA LEU A 56 34.91 -20.02 25.77
C LEU A 56 36.42 -19.80 25.92
N THR A 57 37.10 -20.88 26.28
CA THR A 57 38.56 -20.98 26.40
C THR A 57 39.23 -20.87 25.03
N ALA A 58 40.19 -19.95 24.94
CA ALA A 58 41.17 -19.85 23.87
C ALA A 58 42.26 -20.91 24.05
N CYS A 59 42.69 -21.53 22.94
CA CYS A 59 43.96 -22.24 22.85
C CYS A 59 44.65 -21.83 21.55
N ASP A 60 45.84 -21.24 21.69
CA ASP A 60 46.75 -20.86 20.60
C ASP A 60 47.67 -22.04 20.20
N GLY A 61 47.82 -22.22 18.88
CA GLY A 61 49.03 -22.68 18.16
C GLY A 61 49.46 -24.16 18.26
N PRO A 62 50.28 -24.69 17.31
CA PRO A 62 51.17 -23.96 16.39
C PRO A 62 51.12 -24.36 14.90
N THR A 63 51.90 -23.60 14.13
CA THR A 63 52.23 -23.65 12.69
C THR A 63 52.64 -25.01 12.10
N SER A 64 52.19 -25.31 10.89
CA SER A 64 53.00 -25.95 9.84
C SER A 64 52.34 -25.80 8.47
N SER A 65 53.10 -25.28 7.52
CA SER A 65 52.82 -25.23 6.09
C SER A 65 52.71 -26.64 5.52
N ASP A 66 51.71 -26.89 4.66
CA ASP A 66 51.88 -27.71 3.45
C ASP A 66 50.65 -27.62 2.54
N VAL A 67 50.95 -27.69 1.24
CA VAL A 67 50.11 -27.42 0.09
C VAL A 67 49.17 -28.59 -0.19
N ALA A 68 47.85 -28.37 -0.16
CA ALA A 68 46.88 -29.24 -0.79
C ALA A 68 45.62 -28.45 -1.20
N ALA A 69 45.31 -28.49 -2.50
CA ALA A 69 44.11 -27.90 -3.07
C ALA A 69 42.84 -28.48 -2.42
N LEU A 70 41.97 -27.59 -1.92
CA LEU A 70 40.66 -27.95 -1.40
C LEU A 70 39.57 -27.78 -2.48
N PRO A 71 38.54 -28.64 -2.45
CA PRO A 71 37.52 -28.75 -3.48
C PRO A 71 36.51 -27.60 -3.42
N SER A 72 35.91 -27.35 -4.58
CA SER A 72 34.85 -26.39 -4.86
C SER A 72 33.79 -26.32 -3.75
N SER A 73 33.46 -25.09 -3.35
CA SER A 73 32.37 -24.74 -2.43
C SER A 73 31.08 -25.49 -2.78
N PRO A 74 30.31 -25.97 -1.79
CA PRO A 74 28.98 -26.50 -2.04
C PRO A 74 28.08 -25.39 -2.56
N LEU A 75 27.41 -25.68 -3.68
CA LEU A 75 26.37 -24.88 -4.31
C LEU A 75 25.42 -24.32 -3.25
N SER A 76 25.28 -23.00 -3.21
CA SER A 76 24.15 -22.34 -2.55
C SER A 76 22.85 -22.98 -3.04
N PRO A 77 21.89 -23.30 -2.16
CA PRO A 77 20.59 -23.76 -2.60
C PRO A 77 19.94 -22.63 -3.42
N THR A 78 19.78 -22.88 -4.72
CA THR A 78 19.02 -22.06 -5.64
C THR A 78 17.66 -21.78 -5.01
N ALA A 79 17.34 -20.51 -4.79
CA ALA A 79 16.00 -20.09 -4.41
C ALA A 79 14.99 -20.75 -5.38
N PRO A 80 13.85 -21.27 -4.91
CA PRO A 80 12.83 -21.82 -5.79
C PRO A 80 12.52 -20.79 -6.88
N GLY A 81 12.75 -21.15 -8.14
CA GLY A 81 12.52 -20.26 -9.27
C GLY A 81 11.10 -19.73 -9.19
N ALA A 82 10.96 -18.39 -9.18
CA ALA A 82 9.67 -17.74 -9.22
C ALA A 82 8.86 -18.35 -10.38
N PRO A 83 7.60 -18.76 -10.18
CA PRO A 83 6.81 -19.35 -11.24
C PRO A 83 6.80 -18.40 -12.43
N SER A 84 7.24 -18.91 -13.59
CA SER A 84 7.21 -18.18 -14.85
C SER A 84 5.80 -17.67 -15.09
N SER A 85 5.61 -16.35 -14.98
CA SER A 85 4.35 -15.71 -15.25
C SER A 85 4.08 -15.81 -16.74
N VAL A 86 3.20 -16.75 -17.13
CA VAL A 86 2.66 -16.73 -18.48
C VAL A 86 1.88 -15.43 -18.61
N ALA A 87 2.35 -14.54 -19.48
CA ALA A 87 1.66 -13.28 -19.75
C ALA A 87 0.22 -13.60 -20.19
N ARG A 88 -0.75 -13.09 -19.44
CA ARG A 88 -2.16 -13.25 -19.77
C ARG A 88 -2.48 -12.36 -20.96
N ASN A 89 -3.24 -12.88 -21.92
CA ASN A 89 -3.71 -12.06 -23.03
C ASN A 89 -4.91 -11.23 -22.56
N HIS A 90 -4.84 -9.90 -22.68
CA HIS A 90 -5.90 -8.94 -22.34
C HIS A 90 -6.28 -8.10 -23.57
N THR A 91 -7.47 -7.50 -23.55
CA THR A 91 -7.94 -6.62 -24.64
C THR A 91 -7.88 -5.15 -24.27
N THR A 92 -7.83 -4.83 -22.98
CA THR A 92 -7.59 -3.48 -22.45
C THR A 92 -6.55 -3.56 -21.35
N ASP A 93 -5.58 -2.64 -21.32
CA ASP A 93 -4.49 -2.70 -20.35
C ASP A 93 -5.01 -2.45 -18.94
N VAL A 94 -5.72 -1.34 -18.73
CA VAL A 94 -6.09 -0.87 -17.39
C VAL A 94 -7.59 -0.61 -17.24
N MET A 95 -8.19 -1.18 -16.21
CA MET A 95 -9.42 -0.66 -15.61
C MET A 95 -9.02 0.33 -14.51
N LEU A 96 -9.41 1.60 -14.64
CA LEU A 96 -9.16 2.62 -13.61
C LEU A 96 -10.48 2.97 -12.91
N TYR A 97 -10.54 2.72 -11.61
CA TYR A 97 -11.70 3.10 -10.81
C TYR A 97 -11.80 4.63 -10.70
N ASN A 98 -12.93 5.21 -11.08
CA ASN A 98 -13.21 6.66 -11.00
C ASN A 98 -14.54 6.99 -10.30
N GLY A 99 -15.07 6.04 -9.54
CA GLY A 99 -16.36 6.16 -8.88
C GLY A 99 -16.31 6.85 -7.52
N SER A 100 -17.39 6.71 -6.77
CA SER A 100 -17.56 7.25 -5.43
C SER A 100 -16.40 6.87 -4.49
N GLY A 101 -15.82 7.88 -3.85
CA GLY A 101 -14.66 7.74 -2.96
C GLY A 101 -13.30 7.85 -3.65
N ALA A 102 -13.20 7.85 -4.98
CA ALA A 102 -11.94 8.07 -5.69
C ALA A 102 -11.44 9.51 -5.55
N TRP A 103 -10.13 9.67 -5.35
CA TRP A 103 -9.50 10.99 -5.40
C TRP A 103 -9.31 11.44 -6.85
N GLN A 104 -10.21 12.30 -7.31
CA GLN A 104 -10.34 12.60 -8.74
C GLN A 104 -9.11 13.28 -9.37
N THR A 105 -8.31 13.97 -8.56
CA THR A 105 -7.05 14.57 -9.01
C THR A 105 -6.01 13.49 -9.36
N GLU A 106 -5.91 12.42 -8.55
CA GLU A 106 -5.05 11.28 -8.85
C GLU A 106 -5.58 10.48 -10.06
N VAL A 107 -6.90 10.30 -10.18
CA VAL A 107 -7.52 9.69 -11.37
C VAL A 107 -7.13 10.44 -12.65
N THR A 108 -7.10 11.77 -12.61
CA THR A 108 -6.71 12.60 -13.77
C THR A 108 -5.22 12.49 -14.08
N SER A 109 -4.38 12.42 -13.05
CA SER A 109 -2.94 12.19 -13.19
C SER A 109 -2.65 10.82 -13.82
N LEU A 110 -3.30 9.76 -13.33
CA LEU A 110 -3.17 8.40 -13.87
C LEU A 110 -3.58 8.32 -15.35
N GLN A 111 -4.68 8.97 -15.75
CA GLN A 111 -5.06 9.06 -17.16
C GLN A 111 -3.98 9.75 -18.01
N SER A 112 -3.29 10.74 -17.45
CA SER A 112 -2.20 11.43 -18.15
C SER A 112 -0.99 10.52 -18.31
N ILE A 113 -0.65 9.72 -17.28
CA ILE A 113 0.38 8.67 -17.36
C ILE A 113 0.00 7.65 -18.44
N PHE A 114 -1.23 7.12 -18.44
CA PHE A 114 -1.65 6.14 -19.43
C PHE A 114 -1.51 6.66 -20.86
N LYS A 115 -1.97 7.90 -21.12
CA LYS A 115 -1.85 8.54 -22.44
C LYS A 115 -0.40 8.74 -22.85
N ALA A 116 0.46 9.20 -21.93
CA ALA A 116 1.88 9.43 -22.20
C ALA A 116 2.62 8.14 -22.57
N HIS A 117 2.18 7.00 -22.03
CA HIS A 117 2.79 5.69 -22.24
C HIS A 117 2.02 4.78 -23.22
N GLY A 118 0.98 5.30 -23.87
CA GLY A 118 0.20 4.55 -24.88
C GLY A 118 -0.61 3.39 -24.32
N LEU A 119 -0.94 3.40 -23.04
CA LEU A 119 -1.75 2.36 -22.40
C LEU A 119 -3.24 2.57 -22.72
N SER A 120 -3.91 1.51 -23.14
CA SER A 120 -5.36 1.47 -23.27
C SER A 120 -6.02 1.39 -21.89
N TYR A 121 -7.05 2.19 -21.66
CA TYR A 121 -7.73 2.19 -20.37
C TYR A 121 -9.22 2.46 -20.47
N THR A 122 -9.95 1.94 -19.50
CA THR A 122 -11.38 2.22 -19.29
C THR A 122 -11.57 2.81 -17.90
N LEU A 123 -12.30 3.94 -17.83
CA LEU A 123 -12.80 4.47 -16.57
C LEU A 123 -14.03 3.68 -16.15
N VAL A 124 -14.04 3.19 -14.91
CA VAL A 124 -15.13 2.37 -14.37
C VAL A 124 -15.56 2.96 -13.03
N ASN A 125 -16.83 3.35 -12.92
CA ASN A 125 -17.42 3.77 -11.65
C ASN A 125 -18.09 2.57 -10.94
N GLU A 126 -18.70 2.81 -9.78
CA GLU A 126 -19.37 1.77 -8.99
C GLU A 126 -20.56 1.11 -9.71
N SER A 127 -21.31 1.85 -10.53
CA SER A 127 -22.45 1.31 -11.28
C SER A 127 -21.97 0.38 -12.38
N ASP A 128 -20.96 0.81 -13.13
CA ASP A 128 -20.32 0.00 -14.16
C ASP A 128 -19.77 -1.28 -13.52
N LEU A 129 -18.96 -1.13 -12.46
CA LEU A 129 -18.29 -2.24 -11.78
C LEU A 129 -19.28 -3.26 -11.19
N ASN A 130 -20.38 -2.79 -10.62
CA ASN A 130 -21.44 -3.67 -10.10
C ASN A 130 -22.16 -4.45 -11.22
N SER A 131 -22.16 -3.92 -12.43
CA SER A 131 -22.79 -4.54 -13.60
C SER A 131 -21.85 -5.48 -14.35
N MET A 132 -20.52 -5.34 -14.18
CA MET A 132 -19.55 -6.19 -14.87
C MET A 132 -19.63 -7.64 -14.41
N THR A 133 -19.64 -8.52 -15.39
CA THR A 133 -19.42 -9.97 -15.24
C THR A 133 -17.96 -10.27 -14.93
N LEU A 134 -17.69 -11.49 -14.49
CA LEU A 134 -16.32 -11.94 -14.27
C LEU A 134 -15.54 -11.95 -15.60
N GLU A 135 -16.17 -12.40 -16.67
CA GLU A 135 -15.58 -12.48 -18.01
C GLU A 135 -15.14 -11.10 -18.52
N GLU A 136 -15.93 -10.06 -18.27
CA GLU A 136 -15.58 -8.67 -18.58
C GLU A 136 -14.43 -8.16 -17.71
N LEU A 137 -14.40 -8.45 -16.41
CA LEU A 137 -13.25 -8.11 -15.56
C LEU A 137 -11.96 -8.78 -16.05
N THR A 138 -12.06 -10.02 -16.55
CA THR A 138 -10.91 -10.71 -17.18
C THR A 138 -10.56 -10.19 -18.56
N GLN A 139 -11.17 -9.13 -19.08
CA GLN A 139 -10.68 -8.48 -20.29
C GLN A 139 -9.52 -7.50 -19.99
N PHE A 140 -9.37 -7.07 -18.74
CA PHE A 140 -8.32 -6.14 -18.32
C PHE A 140 -7.02 -6.85 -17.94
N GLY A 141 -5.88 -6.23 -18.21
CA GLY A 141 -4.58 -6.67 -17.68
C GLY A 141 -4.43 -6.30 -16.20
N LEU A 142 -4.87 -5.10 -15.84
CA LEU A 142 -4.73 -4.49 -14.52
C LEU A 142 -6.04 -3.86 -14.03
N LEU A 143 -6.42 -4.16 -12.78
CA LEU A 143 -7.42 -3.41 -12.02
C LEU A 143 -6.69 -2.38 -11.14
N LEU A 144 -6.87 -1.09 -11.42
CA LEU A 144 -6.22 0.00 -10.68
C LEU A 144 -7.24 0.78 -9.86
N PHE A 145 -7.05 0.79 -8.55
CA PHE A 145 -7.81 1.61 -7.60
C PHE A 145 -6.92 2.74 -7.06
N PRO A 146 -7.30 4.01 -7.32
CA PRO A 146 -6.57 5.16 -6.78
C PRO A 146 -6.79 5.25 -5.25
N GLY A 147 -6.17 6.25 -4.62
CA GLY A 147 -6.52 6.60 -3.25
C GLY A 147 -7.81 7.43 -3.16
N GLY A 148 -8.09 7.94 -1.97
CA GLY A 148 -9.33 8.62 -1.62
C GLY A 148 -9.98 8.04 -0.36
N ALA A 149 -11.30 7.86 -0.36
CA ALA A 149 -12.07 7.35 0.76
C ALA A 149 -12.37 5.84 0.60
N GLY A 150 -11.50 4.98 1.12
CA GLY A 150 -11.60 3.52 0.97
C GLY A 150 -12.89 2.92 1.56
N GLY A 151 -13.39 3.48 2.66
CA GLY A 151 -14.70 3.09 3.22
C GLY A 151 -15.86 3.34 2.25
N THR A 152 -15.82 4.45 1.51
CA THR A 152 -16.80 4.73 0.45
C THR A 152 -16.64 3.75 -0.72
N MET A 153 -15.42 3.58 -1.25
CA MET A 153 -15.17 2.66 -2.37
C MET A 153 -15.66 1.22 -2.08
N GLY A 154 -15.40 0.73 -0.87
CA GLY A 154 -15.83 -0.60 -0.44
C GLY A 154 -17.35 -0.72 -0.26
N SER A 155 -18.02 0.31 0.26
CA SER A 155 -19.45 0.26 0.59
C SER A 155 -20.38 0.49 -0.60
N VAL A 156 -19.94 1.21 -1.65
CA VAL A 156 -20.74 1.45 -2.86
C VAL A 156 -20.71 0.29 -3.86
N THR A 157 -19.89 -0.72 -3.59
CA THR A 157 -19.78 -1.94 -4.40
C THR A 157 -20.45 -3.11 -3.70
N SER A 158 -21.14 -3.95 -4.46
CA SER A 158 -21.90 -5.07 -3.89
C SER A 158 -21.00 -6.23 -3.45
N SER A 159 -21.46 -7.05 -2.50
CA SER A 159 -20.78 -8.30 -2.12
C SER A 159 -20.49 -9.23 -3.30
N ALA A 160 -21.40 -9.28 -4.28
CA ALA A 160 -21.19 -10.06 -5.49
C ALA A 160 -20.05 -9.49 -6.34
N THR A 161 -19.90 -8.16 -6.37
CA THR A 161 -18.79 -7.46 -7.02
C THR A 161 -17.47 -7.76 -6.33
N HIS A 162 -17.42 -7.72 -4.99
CA HIS A 162 -16.22 -8.09 -4.22
C HIS A 162 -15.78 -9.52 -4.52
N ALA A 163 -16.72 -10.46 -4.54
CA ALA A 163 -16.45 -11.84 -4.90
C ALA A 163 -15.90 -11.97 -6.33
N ARG A 164 -16.45 -11.25 -7.31
CA ARG A 164 -15.96 -11.25 -8.69
C ARG A 164 -14.56 -10.63 -8.83
N LEU A 165 -14.28 -9.52 -8.15
CA LEU A 165 -12.94 -8.91 -8.12
C LEU A 165 -11.91 -9.88 -7.54
N ARG A 166 -12.25 -10.52 -6.43
CA ARG A 166 -11.41 -11.52 -5.77
C ARG A 166 -11.17 -12.73 -6.68
N GLU A 167 -12.20 -13.26 -7.34
CA GLU A 167 -12.04 -14.37 -8.29
C GLU A 167 -11.21 -13.95 -9.52
N ALA A 168 -11.43 -12.75 -10.06
CA ALA A 168 -10.67 -12.22 -11.19
C ALA A 168 -9.16 -12.17 -10.88
N VAL A 169 -8.79 -11.67 -9.69
CA VAL A 169 -7.39 -11.60 -9.27
C VAL A 169 -6.85 -12.99 -8.89
N GLN A 170 -7.46 -13.63 -7.89
CA GLN A 170 -6.91 -14.82 -7.26
C GLN A 170 -6.98 -16.07 -8.14
N ILE A 171 -8.03 -16.22 -8.94
CA ILE A 171 -8.26 -17.43 -9.74
C ILE A 171 -7.95 -17.16 -11.21
N ARG A 172 -8.42 -16.05 -11.76
CA ARG A 172 -8.25 -15.74 -13.20
C ARG A 172 -6.93 -15.04 -13.53
N GLY A 173 -6.19 -14.58 -12.52
CA GLY A 173 -4.85 -14.04 -12.69
C GLY A 173 -4.80 -12.61 -13.21
N VAL A 174 -5.89 -11.84 -13.10
CA VAL A 174 -5.87 -10.39 -13.37
C VAL A 174 -5.00 -9.70 -12.33
N SER A 175 -4.18 -8.74 -12.74
CA SER A 175 -3.33 -7.98 -11.81
C SER A 175 -4.12 -6.91 -11.07
N TYR A 176 -3.60 -6.48 -9.92
CA TYR A 176 -4.19 -5.41 -9.11
C TYR A 176 -3.13 -4.39 -8.69
N LEU A 177 -3.48 -3.11 -8.75
CA LEU A 177 -2.68 -2.02 -8.19
C LEU A 177 -3.56 -1.08 -7.36
N GLY A 178 -3.22 -0.94 -6.09
CA GLY A 178 -3.86 0.01 -5.16
C GLY A 178 -2.92 1.13 -4.74
N PHE A 179 -3.40 2.36 -4.75
CA PHE A 179 -2.75 3.50 -4.08
C PHE A 179 -3.57 3.91 -2.85
N CYS A 180 -2.93 4.11 -1.70
CA CYS A 180 -3.54 4.54 -0.43
C CYS A 180 -4.85 3.79 -0.11
N ALA A 181 -6.02 4.42 -0.30
CA ALA A 181 -7.33 3.78 -0.13
C ALA A 181 -7.55 2.54 -0.99
N GLY A 182 -7.06 2.55 -2.24
CA GLY A 182 -7.02 1.38 -3.11
C GLY A 182 -6.25 0.23 -2.47
N SER A 183 -5.17 0.52 -1.75
CA SER A 183 -4.46 -0.50 -0.98
C SER A 183 -5.32 -1.03 0.17
N PHE A 184 -5.93 -0.15 0.98
CA PHE A 184 -6.80 -0.59 2.09
C PHE A 184 -7.91 -1.53 1.62
N VAL A 185 -8.64 -1.17 0.56
CA VAL A 185 -9.73 -2.03 0.06
C VAL A 185 -9.21 -3.31 -0.60
N ALA A 186 -7.93 -3.42 -0.93
CA ALA A 186 -7.38 -4.64 -1.50
C ALA A 186 -7.31 -5.79 -0.49
N ALA A 187 -7.00 -5.48 0.77
CA ALA A 187 -6.74 -6.47 1.81
C ALA A 187 -7.98 -6.71 2.70
N ALA A 188 -8.32 -7.98 2.87
CA ALA A 188 -9.28 -8.40 3.87
C ALA A 188 -8.99 -9.84 4.31
N PRO A 189 -9.30 -10.21 5.57
CA PRO A 189 -9.23 -11.60 5.97
C PRO A 189 -10.14 -12.45 5.09
N ALA A 190 -9.69 -13.67 4.76
CA ALA A 190 -10.56 -14.64 4.09
C ALA A 190 -11.93 -14.72 4.77
N PRO A 191 -13.03 -14.65 4.00
CA PRO A 191 -14.36 -14.69 4.58
C PRO A 191 -14.62 -16.08 5.20
N ALA A 192 -15.42 -16.12 6.25
CA ALA A 192 -15.94 -17.38 6.77
C ALA A 192 -16.72 -18.13 5.66
N SER A 193 -16.73 -19.46 5.71
CA SER A 193 -17.43 -20.27 4.70
C SER A 193 -18.89 -19.82 4.54
N GLY A 194 -19.28 -19.48 3.31
CA GLY A 194 -20.62 -18.98 2.98
C GLY A 194 -20.89 -17.53 3.40
N LYS A 195 -19.87 -16.74 3.76
CA LYS A 195 -19.95 -15.30 4.05
C LYS A 195 -19.15 -14.50 3.03
N ASP A 196 -19.37 -13.20 3.03
CA ASP A 196 -18.52 -12.24 2.32
C ASP A 196 -17.48 -11.64 3.26
N VAL A 197 -16.50 -10.93 2.69
CA VAL A 197 -15.50 -10.19 3.45
C VAL A 197 -16.15 -9.09 4.28
N SER A 198 -15.61 -8.83 5.47
CA SER A 198 -16.14 -7.80 6.37
C SER A 198 -15.79 -6.36 5.94
N TYR A 199 -14.81 -6.22 5.05
CA TYR A 199 -14.30 -4.95 4.53
C TYR A 199 -13.57 -5.19 3.20
N GLY A 200 -13.49 -4.16 2.36
CA GLY A 200 -12.73 -4.20 1.11
C GLY A 200 -13.21 -5.27 0.13
N PHE A 201 -12.35 -5.60 -0.83
CA PHE A 201 -12.59 -6.59 -1.88
C PHE A 201 -11.98 -7.95 -1.52
N GLY A 202 -11.00 -7.98 -0.60
CA GLY A 202 -10.27 -9.18 -0.22
C GLY A 202 -9.50 -9.80 -1.38
N VAL A 203 -9.01 -8.99 -2.32
CA VAL A 203 -8.14 -9.49 -3.39
C VAL A 203 -6.80 -9.97 -2.84
N ILE A 204 -6.38 -9.48 -1.66
CA ILE A 204 -5.29 -10.03 -0.84
C ILE A 204 -5.90 -10.67 0.41
N ASP A 205 -5.58 -11.95 0.66
CA ASP A 205 -5.92 -12.60 1.93
C ASP A 205 -4.89 -12.20 3.00
N ALA A 206 -5.24 -11.16 3.75
CA ALA A 206 -4.40 -10.60 4.80
C ALA A 206 -5.26 -9.89 5.86
N PRO A 207 -4.75 -9.69 7.09
CA PRO A 207 -5.38 -8.79 8.04
C PRO A 207 -5.62 -7.40 7.44
N VAL A 208 -6.59 -6.67 8.00
CA VAL A 208 -6.77 -5.25 7.69
C VAL A 208 -5.46 -4.53 7.98
N MET A 209 -5.01 -3.72 7.03
CA MET A 209 -3.77 -2.98 7.16
C MET A 209 -3.91 -1.84 8.14
N ASP A 210 -2.85 -1.59 8.91
CA ASP A 210 -2.74 -0.45 9.78
C ASP A 210 -2.44 0.81 8.98
N TYR A 211 -2.92 1.96 9.46
CA TYR A 211 -2.46 3.26 8.97
C TYR A 211 -0.99 3.43 9.29
N TYR A 212 -0.19 3.87 8.31
CA TYR A 212 1.08 4.48 8.64
C TYR A 212 0.80 5.78 9.40
N SER A 213 1.48 6.03 10.52
CA SER A 213 1.20 7.20 11.36
C SER A 213 2.47 8.01 11.53
N LEU A 214 2.39 9.31 11.28
CA LEU A 214 3.49 10.24 11.50
C LEU A 214 3.28 10.94 12.86
N GLU A 215 4.32 10.98 13.70
CA GLU A 215 4.22 11.43 15.10
C GLU A 215 3.70 12.88 15.29
N ASN A 216 3.56 13.68 14.24
CA ASN A 216 3.13 15.08 14.33
C ASN A 216 2.26 15.55 13.15
N THR A 217 1.72 14.66 12.33
CA THR A 217 0.78 15.02 11.25
C THR A 217 -0.25 13.92 11.06
N THR A 218 -1.51 14.32 10.95
CA THR A 218 -2.66 13.41 10.73
C THR A 218 -3.28 13.57 9.35
N ASP A 219 -2.85 14.57 8.59
CA ASP A 219 -3.56 15.00 7.40
C ASP A 219 -2.78 14.60 6.15
N PHE A 220 -1.68 15.28 5.83
CA PHE A 220 -0.84 14.95 4.68
C PHE A 220 0.63 15.26 4.97
N ALA A 221 1.53 14.64 4.22
CA ALA A 221 2.97 14.87 4.31
C ALA A 221 3.67 14.49 3.00
N MET A 222 4.95 14.87 2.91
CA MET A 222 5.90 14.12 2.11
C MET A 222 6.61 13.12 3.03
N THR A 223 6.72 11.88 2.59
CA THR A 223 7.50 10.85 3.26
C THR A 223 8.67 10.47 2.37
N MET A 224 9.85 10.25 2.95
CA MET A 224 11.04 9.87 2.19
C MET A 224 11.22 8.35 2.20
N GLU A 225 10.63 7.68 1.23
CA GLU A 225 10.73 6.24 1.09
C GLU A 225 12.14 5.82 0.66
N THR A 226 12.59 4.67 1.18
CA THR A 226 13.80 4.00 0.69
C THR A 226 13.41 2.80 -0.15
N PHE A 227 13.81 2.80 -1.42
CA PHE A 227 13.59 1.72 -2.37
C PHE A 227 14.67 0.64 -2.25
N ALA A 228 14.35 -0.58 -2.67
CA ALA A 228 15.25 -1.72 -2.58
C ALA A 228 16.52 -1.59 -3.44
N ASP A 229 16.52 -0.73 -4.45
CA ASP A 229 17.71 -0.39 -5.24
C ASP A 229 18.64 0.64 -4.55
N GLY A 230 18.27 1.08 -3.34
CA GLY A 230 19.01 2.05 -2.54
C GLY A 230 18.64 3.51 -2.82
N THR A 231 17.76 3.77 -3.80
CA THR A 231 17.27 5.13 -4.05
C THR A 231 16.32 5.58 -2.94
N LYS A 232 16.23 6.90 -2.77
CA LYS A 232 15.29 7.54 -1.86
C LYS A 232 14.45 8.53 -2.64
N ARG A 233 13.14 8.53 -2.37
CA ARG A 233 12.15 9.31 -3.13
C ARG A 233 11.14 9.91 -2.18
N ASP A 234 10.76 11.16 -2.41
CA ASP A 234 9.85 11.91 -1.55
C ASP A 234 8.43 11.75 -2.07
N LEU A 235 7.62 10.88 -1.46
CA LEU A 235 6.27 10.59 -1.97
C LEU A 235 5.19 11.30 -1.14
N VAL A 236 4.13 11.73 -1.83
CA VAL A 236 2.94 12.26 -1.16
C VAL A 236 2.31 11.15 -0.32
N TRP A 237 2.20 11.40 0.98
CA TRP A 237 1.48 10.55 1.91
C TRP A 237 0.21 11.27 2.40
N TYR A 238 -0.92 10.57 2.31
CA TYR A 238 -2.22 11.07 2.77
C TYR A 238 -2.96 9.96 3.51
N GLY A 239 -2.47 9.58 4.70
CA GLY A 239 -3.14 8.56 5.52
C GLY A 239 -3.05 7.14 4.95
N GLY A 240 -2.04 6.84 4.12
CA GLY A 240 -1.89 5.52 3.51
C GLY A 240 -1.50 4.41 4.50
N PRO A 241 -1.71 3.13 4.15
CA PRO A 241 -1.37 2.00 5.01
C PRO A 241 0.13 1.76 5.17
N VAL A 242 0.49 1.05 6.23
CA VAL A 242 1.63 0.13 6.24
C VAL A 242 1.24 -1.10 5.42
N THR A 243 1.98 -1.35 4.34
CA THR A 243 1.68 -2.46 3.41
C THR A 243 2.17 -3.81 3.95
N PRO A 244 1.72 -4.95 3.41
CA PRO A 244 2.10 -6.26 3.94
C PRO A 244 3.61 -6.48 3.86
N ASN A 245 4.19 -7.04 4.93
CA ASN A 245 5.61 -7.38 4.96
C ASN A 245 5.85 -8.76 4.35
N VAL A 246 5.96 -8.82 3.03
CA VAL A 246 6.21 -10.05 2.27
C VAL A 246 7.71 -10.14 1.95
N ALA A 247 8.35 -11.25 2.33
CA ALA A 247 9.77 -11.48 2.06
C ALA A 247 10.05 -11.46 0.54
N GLY A 248 11.00 -10.62 0.09
CA GLY A 248 11.27 -10.42 -1.34
C GLY A 248 10.17 -9.65 -2.08
N GLY A 249 9.21 -9.06 -1.35
CA GLY A 249 8.06 -8.35 -1.90
C GLY A 249 8.01 -6.86 -1.56
N VAL A 250 8.77 -6.39 -0.55
CA VAL A 250 8.75 -4.97 -0.17
C VAL A 250 9.59 -4.18 -1.17
N ILE A 251 8.95 -3.35 -2.00
CA ILE A 251 9.61 -2.50 -3.01
C ILE A 251 10.22 -1.27 -2.34
N ALA A 252 9.49 -0.66 -1.42
CA ALA A 252 9.90 0.55 -0.72
C ALA A 252 9.47 0.51 0.75
N LYS A 253 10.25 1.17 1.61
CA LYS A 253 9.99 1.30 3.05
C LYS A 253 9.82 2.76 3.42
N TYR A 254 8.91 3.02 4.36
CA TYR A 254 8.80 4.32 5.04
C TYR A 254 10.08 4.63 5.84
N PRO A 255 10.26 5.89 6.29
CA PRO A 255 11.45 6.29 7.06
C PRO A 255 11.73 5.46 8.34
N ASP A 256 10.70 4.89 8.96
CA ASP A 256 10.83 4.03 10.15
C ASP A 256 11.17 2.56 9.81
N GLY A 257 11.31 2.25 8.52
CA GLY A 257 11.63 0.91 8.02
C GLY A 257 10.42 0.01 7.78
N THR A 258 9.20 0.46 8.08
CA THR A 258 7.98 -0.31 7.78
C THR A 258 7.69 -0.32 6.27
N PRO A 259 7.01 -1.36 5.73
CA PRO A 259 6.74 -1.43 4.29
C PRO A 259 5.79 -0.33 3.80
N ALA A 260 6.25 0.46 2.82
CA ALA A 260 5.44 1.50 2.17
C ALA A 260 4.79 1.01 0.87
N ILE A 261 5.53 0.20 0.09
CA ILE A 261 5.04 -0.36 -1.17
C ILE A 261 5.43 -1.82 -1.22
N THR A 262 4.47 -2.71 -1.45
CA THR A 262 4.67 -4.16 -1.51
C THR A 262 4.06 -4.75 -2.77
N GLN A 263 4.82 -5.61 -3.44
CA GLN A 263 4.33 -6.54 -4.46
C GLN A 263 4.18 -7.95 -3.89
N MET A 264 3.20 -8.69 -4.38
CA MET A 264 3.00 -10.08 -4.01
C MET A 264 2.19 -10.83 -5.07
N ARG A 265 2.15 -12.16 -4.95
CA ARG A 265 1.13 -12.97 -5.62
C ARG A 265 -0.07 -13.12 -4.71
N SER A 266 -1.26 -12.99 -5.29
CA SER A 266 -2.50 -13.39 -4.64
C SER A 266 -3.19 -14.39 -5.55
N GLY A 267 -3.12 -15.67 -5.18
CA GLY A 267 -3.40 -16.77 -6.10
C GLY A 267 -2.59 -16.63 -7.39
N ASN A 268 -3.28 -16.57 -8.53
CA ASN A 268 -2.66 -16.39 -9.85
C ASN A 268 -2.34 -14.92 -10.17
N GLY A 269 -2.98 -13.96 -9.50
CA GLY A 269 -2.85 -12.53 -9.76
C GLY A 269 -1.54 -11.94 -9.22
N PHE A 270 -1.01 -10.94 -9.92
CA PHE A 270 0.10 -10.13 -9.42
C PHE A 270 -0.44 -8.83 -8.84
N VAL A 271 -0.13 -8.58 -7.57
CA VAL A 271 -0.73 -7.50 -6.79
C VAL A 271 0.36 -6.58 -6.30
N ILE A 272 0.19 -5.27 -6.52
CA ILE A 272 0.99 -4.23 -5.89
C ILE A 272 0.05 -3.36 -5.06
N VAL A 273 0.47 -3.05 -3.83
CA VAL A 273 -0.19 -2.07 -2.98
C VAL A 273 0.83 -1.04 -2.52
N SER A 274 0.43 0.22 -2.57
CA SER A 274 1.23 1.37 -2.18
C SER A 274 0.48 2.16 -1.11
N GLY A 275 1.15 2.41 0.00
CA GLY A 275 0.71 3.37 0.99
C GLY A 275 0.71 4.81 0.49
N PRO A 276 1.84 5.32 -0.05
CA PRO A 276 1.92 6.66 -0.61
C PRO A 276 1.32 6.77 -2.02
N HIS A 277 1.27 7.99 -2.54
CA HIS A 277 0.68 8.40 -3.81
C HIS A 277 1.75 8.88 -4.82
N PRO A 278 2.51 7.97 -5.47
CA PRO A 278 3.47 8.37 -6.49
C PRO A 278 2.79 9.00 -7.72
N ALA A 279 1.48 8.77 -7.91
CA ALA A 279 0.69 9.38 -8.97
C ALA A 279 0.13 10.77 -8.61
N ALA A 280 0.38 11.30 -7.42
CA ALA A 280 -0.06 12.64 -7.05
C ALA A 280 0.58 13.68 -8.00
N PRO A 281 -0.19 14.59 -8.62
CA PRO A 281 0.36 15.64 -9.48
C PRO A 281 0.84 16.88 -8.70
N GLN A 282 1.51 17.82 -9.37
CA GLN A 282 2.07 19.03 -8.72
C GLN A 282 1.01 19.86 -7.98
N ASN A 283 -0.16 20.07 -8.59
CA ASN A 283 -1.21 20.90 -7.99
C ASN A 283 -1.73 20.36 -6.65
N VAL A 284 -1.61 19.05 -6.42
CA VAL A 284 -1.90 18.43 -5.12
C VAL A 284 -0.87 18.88 -4.09
N ARG A 285 0.42 18.75 -4.42
CA ARG A 285 1.52 19.16 -3.54
C ARG A 285 1.39 20.63 -3.16
N ASP A 286 1.11 21.49 -4.15
CA ASP A 286 0.87 22.91 -3.96
C ASP A 286 -0.32 23.17 -3.02
N SER A 287 -1.43 22.44 -3.21
CA SER A 287 -2.64 22.59 -2.37
C SER A 287 -2.43 22.16 -0.92
N PHE A 288 -1.53 21.20 -0.70
CA PHE A 288 -1.11 20.73 0.62
C PHE A 288 -0.01 21.64 1.20
N GLY A 289 0.59 22.53 0.42
CA GLY A 289 1.73 23.33 0.87
C GLY A 289 2.94 22.48 1.23
N VAL A 290 3.07 21.31 0.62
CA VAL A 290 4.22 20.41 0.81
C VAL A 290 5.24 20.61 -0.31
N THR A 291 6.52 20.50 0.03
CA THR A 291 7.62 20.64 -0.93
C THR A 291 8.21 19.27 -1.18
N ASP A 292 8.26 18.91 -2.45
CA ASP A 292 8.90 17.71 -2.95
C ASP A 292 10.37 18.02 -3.26
N SER A 293 11.27 17.31 -2.62
CA SER A 293 12.71 17.59 -2.67
C SER A 293 13.42 16.98 -3.89
N ASP A 294 12.81 16.01 -4.56
CA ASP A 294 13.38 15.30 -5.72
C ASP A 294 12.53 15.40 -7.00
N GLY A 295 11.37 16.05 -6.93
CA GLY A 295 10.50 16.35 -8.05
C GLY A 295 9.47 15.25 -8.32
N LEU A 296 8.62 15.47 -9.33
CA LEU A 296 7.45 14.60 -9.56
C LEU A 296 7.78 13.12 -9.75
N ASP A 297 7.09 12.27 -8.99
CA ASP A 297 7.24 10.81 -8.95
C ASP A 297 6.39 10.01 -9.95
N LEU A 298 5.98 10.65 -11.06
CA LEU A 298 5.13 10.00 -12.04
C LEU A 298 5.85 8.83 -12.75
N ASP A 299 7.19 8.83 -12.74
CA ASP A 299 8.02 7.71 -13.17
C ASP A 299 7.83 6.48 -12.28
N ILE A 300 7.77 6.66 -10.95
CA ILE A 300 7.48 5.58 -10.00
C ILE A 300 6.08 5.05 -10.22
N ALA A 301 5.09 5.95 -10.37
CA ALA A 301 3.72 5.54 -10.64
C ALA A 301 3.65 4.67 -11.91
N PHE A 302 4.32 5.10 -12.99
CA PHE A 302 4.38 4.31 -14.22
C PHE A 302 5.11 2.97 -14.02
N ASN A 303 6.24 2.94 -13.31
CA ASN A 303 6.96 1.69 -13.05
C ASN A 303 6.11 0.67 -12.28
N LEU A 304 5.31 1.12 -11.31
CA LEU A 304 4.36 0.26 -10.59
C LEU A 304 3.24 -0.23 -11.52
N ILE A 305 2.70 0.63 -12.38
CA ILE A 305 1.69 0.26 -13.39
C ILE A 305 2.25 -0.79 -14.36
N ASP A 306 3.44 -0.53 -14.92
CA ASP A 306 4.10 -1.40 -15.89
C ASP A 306 4.45 -2.77 -15.28
N SER A 307 4.98 -2.76 -14.05
CA SER A 307 5.24 -3.95 -13.25
C SER A 307 3.96 -4.76 -13.03
N ALA A 308 2.89 -4.11 -12.56
CA ALA A 308 1.64 -4.77 -12.25
C ALA A 308 0.98 -5.36 -13.51
N LEU A 309 0.86 -4.55 -14.57
CA LEU A 309 0.25 -4.93 -15.84
C LEU A 309 0.92 -6.15 -16.47
N HIS A 310 2.26 -6.21 -16.42
CA HIS A 310 3.03 -7.30 -17.03
C HIS A 310 3.43 -8.40 -16.04
N ALA A 311 2.98 -8.29 -14.79
CA ALA A 311 3.39 -9.16 -13.69
C ALA A 311 4.92 -9.34 -13.59
N ARG A 312 5.67 -8.25 -13.76
CA ARG A 312 7.14 -8.18 -13.76
C ARG A 312 7.65 -7.61 -12.42
N PRO A 313 8.13 -8.46 -11.50
CA PRO A 313 8.61 -8.01 -10.19
C PRO A 313 9.63 -6.87 -10.29
N MET A 314 9.43 -5.84 -9.47
CA MET A 314 10.42 -4.80 -9.20
C MET A 314 11.45 -5.31 -8.18
N ALA A 315 12.57 -4.58 -8.06
CA ALA A 315 13.52 -4.79 -6.98
C ALA A 315 12.82 -4.68 -5.62
N ALA A 316 13.13 -5.60 -4.71
CA ALA A 316 12.49 -5.70 -3.40
C ALA A 316 13.49 -6.18 -2.33
N PHE A 317 13.22 -5.82 -1.07
CA PHE A 317 14.01 -6.21 0.11
C PHE A 317 13.79 -7.67 0.53
#